data_AF-G7CFD2-F1
#
_entry.id   AF-G7CFD2-F1
#
_cell.length_a   1.000
_cell.length_b   1.000
_cell.length_c   1.000
_cell.angle_alpha   90.00
_cell.angle_beta   90.00
_cell.angle_gamma   90.00
#
_symmetry.space_group_name_H-M   'P 1'
#
loop_
_entity.id
_entity.type
_entity.pdbx_description
1 polymer ?
#
loop_
_entity_poly.entity_id
_entity_poly.type
_entity_poly.pdbx_seq_one_letter_code
_entity_poly.pdbx_strand_id
1 'polypeptide(L)'
;MESWERTRWTVAHEIGHLVLHRYGDISDEEEREASRFASELLAPAEAIAAEIPDAPTLNDLIEVKLKWRISIGALIIHLRESKLIDDARALTLQRQLYTRINTDTGHTWGKTEPGWDTYKPERPRLLRRWMGVCYAGADSAEALAAHNLIYPTDLLADILAGQGDAPGRSRTEHARTADVGAGQGDIVVPLHRAPRQA
;
A
#
# COMPACT_ATOMS: atom_id res chain seq x y z
N MET A 1 3.79 4.88 -17.17
CA MET A 1 4.52 5.44 -16.02
C MET A 1 3.82 4.88 -14.79
N GLU A 2 4.42 3.87 -14.15
CA GLU A 2 3.89 3.33 -12.89
C GLU A 2 4.19 4.34 -11.79
N SER A 3 3.15 4.84 -11.14
CA SER A 3 3.28 5.75 -10.01
C SER A 3 3.21 4.96 -8.71
N TRP A 4 3.81 5.48 -7.64
CA TRP A 4 3.81 4.82 -6.34
C TRP A 4 2.40 4.64 -5.77
N GLU A 5 1.47 5.56 -6.09
CA GLU A 5 0.04 5.46 -5.75
C GLU A 5 -0.60 4.27 -6.43
N ARG A 6 -0.33 4.10 -7.73
CA ARG A 6 -0.93 3.04 -8.54
C ARG A 6 -0.46 1.68 -8.03
N THR A 7 0.84 1.52 -7.76
CA THR A 7 1.37 0.27 -7.22
C THR A 7 0.71 -0.08 -5.88
N ARG A 8 0.60 0.87 -4.94
CA ARG A 8 -0.07 0.62 -3.64
C ARG A 8 -1.54 0.26 -3.82
N TRP A 9 -2.28 0.99 -4.65
CA TRP A 9 -3.70 0.74 -4.89
C TRP A 9 -3.93 -0.62 -5.55
N THR A 10 -3.17 -0.97 -6.59
CA THR A 10 -3.27 -2.27 -7.26
C THR A 10 -2.97 -3.41 -6.28
N VAL A 11 -1.91 -3.32 -5.48
CA VAL A 11 -1.62 -4.35 -4.48
C VAL A 11 -2.74 -4.48 -3.45
N ALA A 12 -3.30 -3.36 -2.97
CA ALA A 12 -4.42 -3.38 -2.03
C ALA A 12 -5.70 -3.97 -2.65
N HIS A 13 -5.94 -3.74 -3.95
CA HIS A 13 -7.04 -4.33 -4.72
C HIS A 13 -6.91 -5.84 -4.82
N GLU A 14 -5.74 -6.35 -5.21
CA GLU A 14 -5.50 -7.79 -5.26
C GLU A 14 -5.59 -8.45 -3.88
N ILE A 15 -5.17 -7.75 -2.81
CA ILE A 15 -5.41 -8.23 -1.44
C ILE A 15 -6.91 -8.28 -1.14
N GLY A 16 -7.70 -7.30 -1.59
CA GLY A 16 -9.15 -7.31 -1.49
C GLY A 16 -9.75 -8.55 -2.15
N HIS A 17 -9.32 -8.88 -3.37
CA HIS A 17 -9.68 -10.13 -4.04
C HIS A 17 -9.33 -11.36 -3.21
N LEU A 18 -8.10 -11.46 -2.70
CA LEU A 18 -7.69 -12.62 -1.90
C LEU A 18 -8.47 -12.77 -0.58
N VAL A 19 -8.92 -11.66 0.02
CA VAL A 19 -9.64 -11.65 1.29
C VAL A 19 -11.14 -11.92 1.10
N LEU A 20 -11.75 -11.31 0.09
CA LEU A 20 -13.21 -11.31 -0.11
C LEU A 20 -13.67 -12.37 -1.12
N HIS A 21 -12.86 -12.64 -2.14
CA HIS A 21 -13.24 -13.38 -3.35
C HIS A 21 -12.36 -14.61 -3.54
N ARG A 22 -12.77 -15.74 -2.93
CA ARG A 22 -11.92 -16.93 -2.83
C ARG A 22 -11.97 -17.85 -4.06
N TYR A 23 -13.06 -17.87 -4.81
CA TYR A 23 -13.31 -18.85 -5.87
C TYR A 23 -14.27 -18.31 -6.93
N GLY A 24 -14.08 -18.72 -8.18
CA GLY A 24 -15.00 -18.44 -9.29
C GLY A 24 -14.51 -17.35 -10.24
N ASP A 25 -15.32 -17.09 -11.27
CA ASP A 25 -15.12 -15.93 -12.14
C ASP A 25 -15.48 -14.66 -11.37
N ILE A 26 -14.65 -13.62 -11.51
CA ILE A 26 -14.85 -12.35 -10.81
C ILE A 26 -15.94 -11.56 -11.54
N SER A 27 -17.01 -11.23 -10.82
CA SER A 27 -18.10 -10.39 -11.29
C SER A 27 -17.77 -8.89 -11.17
N ASP A 28 -18.53 -8.05 -11.90
CA ASP A 28 -18.40 -6.59 -11.81
C ASP A 28 -18.64 -6.05 -10.39
N GLU A 29 -19.42 -6.76 -9.57
CA GLU A 29 -19.65 -6.35 -8.18
C GLU A 29 -18.43 -6.68 -7.31
N GLU A 30 -17.83 -7.85 -7.48
CA GLU A 30 -16.62 -8.24 -6.75
C GLU A 30 -15.44 -7.32 -7.09
N GLU A 31 -15.31 -6.86 -8.34
CA GLU A 31 -14.32 -5.82 -8.68
C GLU A 31 -14.57 -4.50 -7.92
N ARG A 32 -15.82 -4.11 -7.71
CA ARG A 32 -16.15 -2.91 -6.91
C ARG A 32 -15.90 -3.13 -5.43
N GLU A 33 -16.20 -4.33 -4.91
CA GLU A 33 -15.93 -4.69 -3.52
C GLU A 33 -14.42 -4.69 -3.23
N ALA A 34 -13.60 -5.26 -4.11
CA ALA A 34 -12.14 -5.19 -4.03
C ALA A 34 -11.61 -3.74 -4.11
N SER A 35 -12.18 -2.91 -4.99
CA SER A 35 -11.82 -1.48 -5.10
C SER A 35 -12.15 -0.69 -3.83
N ARG A 36 -13.30 -0.99 -3.20
CA ARG A 36 -13.74 -0.40 -1.93
C ARG A 36 -12.83 -0.84 -0.80
N PHE A 37 -12.53 -2.13 -0.73
CA PHE A 37 -11.59 -2.70 0.23
C PHE A 37 -10.22 -2.03 0.12
N ALA A 38 -9.68 -1.90 -1.09
CA ALA A 38 -8.38 -1.27 -1.32
C ALA A 38 -8.33 0.17 -0.80
N SER A 39 -9.40 0.92 -1.04
CA SER A 39 -9.49 2.32 -0.64
C SER A 39 -9.60 2.46 0.88
N GLU A 40 -10.46 1.68 1.54
CA GLU A 40 -10.61 1.69 3.00
C GLU A 40 -9.36 1.15 3.72
N LEU A 41 -8.68 0.15 3.15
CA LEU A 41 -7.43 -0.39 3.70
C LEU A 41 -6.30 0.65 3.66
N LEU A 42 -6.18 1.39 2.55
CA LEU A 42 -5.12 2.37 2.37
C LEU A 42 -5.40 3.67 3.13
N ALA A 43 -6.66 4.08 3.17
CA ALA A 43 -7.08 5.36 3.69
C ALA A 43 -8.45 5.20 4.36
N PRO A 44 -8.50 4.81 5.64
CA PRO A 44 -9.77 4.57 6.33
C PRO A 44 -10.63 5.83 6.38
N ALA A 45 -11.90 5.72 5.99
CA ALA A 45 -12.78 6.87 5.83
C ALA A 45 -13.00 7.62 7.16
N GLU A 46 -13.12 6.88 8.27
CA GLU A 46 -13.25 7.46 9.61
C GLU A 46 -12.05 8.34 9.98
N ALA A 47 -10.83 7.92 9.61
CA ALA A 47 -9.63 8.69 9.88
C ALA A 47 -9.52 9.92 8.97
N ILE A 48 -9.85 9.78 7.68
CA ILE A 48 -9.81 10.90 6.72
C ILE A 48 -10.87 11.96 7.04
N ALA A 49 -12.03 11.58 7.59
CA ALA A 49 -13.12 12.49 7.88
C ALA A 49 -12.70 13.69 8.75
N ALA A 50 -11.74 13.49 9.66
CA ALA A 50 -11.22 14.55 10.53
C ALA A 50 -10.17 15.46 9.85
N GLU A 51 -9.70 15.08 8.66
CA GLU A 51 -8.59 15.73 7.94
C GLU A 51 -9.06 16.54 6.73
N ILE A 52 -10.32 16.41 6.36
CA ILE A 52 -10.91 17.15 5.23
C ILE A 52 -11.98 18.13 5.74
N PRO A 53 -12.09 19.32 5.11
CA PRO A 53 -13.22 20.20 5.36
C PRO A 53 -14.51 19.61 4.77
N ASP A 54 -15.68 20.05 5.24
CA ASP A 54 -16.99 19.60 4.75
C ASP A 54 -17.17 19.75 3.22
N ALA A 55 -16.47 20.71 2.63
CA ALA A 55 -16.57 21.06 1.21
C ALA A 55 -15.19 21.07 0.54
N PRO A 56 -14.52 19.92 0.41
CA PRO A 56 -13.12 19.87 0.00
C PRO A 56 -12.93 20.32 -1.45
N THR A 57 -11.80 20.99 -1.68
CA THR A 57 -11.27 21.32 -3.00
C THR A 57 -10.20 20.30 -3.39
N LEU A 58 -9.83 20.27 -4.67
CA LEU A 58 -8.71 19.43 -5.12
C LEU A 58 -7.39 19.73 -4.42
N ASN A 59 -7.17 20.96 -3.96
CA ASN A 59 -5.92 21.32 -3.27
C ASN A 59 -5.89 20.72 -1.85
N ASP A 60 -7.04 20.70 -1.17
CA ASP A 60 -7.16 20.09 0.17
C ASP A 60 -6.84 18.59 0.12
N LEU A 61 -7.15 17.93 -1.00
CA LEU A 61 -6.86 16.50 -1.19
C LEU A 61 -5.37 16.20 -1.40
N ILE A 62 -4.51 17.20 -1.65
CA ILE A 62 -3.07 16.97 -1.87
C ILE A 62 -2.41 16.45 -0.59
N GLU A 63 -2.68 17.09 0.55
CA GLU A 63 -2.08 16.68 1.82
C GLU A 63 -2.56 15.27 2.24
N VAL A 64 -3.86 15.01 2.05
CA VAL A 64 -4.47 13.71 2.34
C VAL A 64 -3.84 12.60 1.49
N LYS A 65 -3.69 12.82 0.18
CA LYS A 65 -3.09 11.81 -0.71
C LYS A 65 -1.64 11.48 -0.33
N LEU A 66 -0.87 12.48 0.09
CA LEU A 66 0.54 12.32 0.43
C LEU A 66 0.72 11.57 1.75
N LYS A 67 -0.18 11.81 2.71
CA LYS A 67 -0.19 11.12 4.00
C LYS A 67 -0.64 9.67 3.86
N TRP A 68 -1.80 9.44 3.24
CA TRP A 68 -2.42 8.12 3.13
C TRP A 68 -1.89 7.28 1.96
N ARG A 69 -1.08 7.91 1.10
CA ARG A 69 -0.43 7.28 -0.04
C ARG A 69 -1.40 6.60 -1.00
N ILE A 70 -2.44 7.32 -1.36
CA ILE A 70 -3.45 6.95 -2.36
C ILE A 70 -3.47 8.02 -3.46
N SER A 71 -4.05 7.75 -4.64
CA SER A 71 -4.22 8.79 -5.67
C SER A 71 -5.39 9.71 -5.34
N ILE A 72 -5.38 10.96 -5.85
CA ILE A 72 -6.53 11.87 -5.75
C ILE A 72 -7.75 11.24 -6.44
N GLY A 73 -7.56 10.60 -7.60
CA GLY A 73 -8.65 9.93 -8.32
C GLY A 73 -9.36 8.87 -7.47
N ALA A 74 -8.59 7.97 -6.85
CA ALA A 74 -9.14 6.95 -5.96
C ALA A 74 -9.73 7.56 -4.68
N LEU A 75 -9.08 8.59 -4.11
CA LEU A 75 -9.59 9.30 -2.94
C LEU A 75 -10.96 9.95 -3.20
N ILE A 76 -11.17 10.59 -4.35
CA ILE A 76 -12.47 11.20 -4.68
C ILE A 76 -13.58 10.13 -4.74
N ILE A 77 -13.29 8.98 -5.35
CA ILE A 77 -14.24 7.86 -5.41
C ILE A 77 -14.52 7.34 -4.00
N HIS A 78 -13.47 7.16 -3.20
CA HIS A 78 -13.57 6.68 -1.83
C HIS A 78 -14.41 7.61 -0.94
N LEU A 79 -14.17 8.92 -0.97
CA LEU A 79 -14.93 9.90 -0.21
C LEU A 79 -16.43 9.90 -0.57
N ARG A 80 -16.75 9.70 -1.86
CA ARG A 80 -18.13 9.57 -2.34
C ARG A 80 -18.79 8.30 -1.81
N GLU A 81 -18.10 7.16 -1.94
CA GLU A 81 -18.65 5.87 -1.51
C GLU A 81 -18.84 5.79 0.00
N SER A 82 -17.96 6.43 0.77
CA SER A 82 -18.06 6.57 2.23
C SER A 82 -18.96 7.72 2.68
N LYS A 83 -19.62 8.42 1.74
CA LYS A 83 -20.57 9.52 2.00
C LYS A 83 -19.98 10.73 2.73
N LEU A 84 -18.66 10.91 2.66
CA LEU A 84 -17.97 12.10 3.16
C LEU A 84 -18.13 13.29 2.20
N ILE A 85 -18.40 13.01 0.93
CA ILE A 85 -18.86 14.00 -0.05
C ILE A 85 -20.06 13.45 -0.81
N ASP A 86 -20.91 14.33 -1.31
CA ASP A 86 -22.01 13.95 -2.20
C ASP A 86 -21.55 13.69 -3.65
N ASP A 87 -22.45 13.11 -4.46
CA ASP A 87 -22.18 12.81 -5.87
C ASP A 87 -21.85 14.07 -6.69
N ALA A 88 -22.48 15.20 -6.38
CA ALA A 88 -22.28 16.46 -7.09
C ALA A 88 -20.87 17.02 -6.86
N ARG A 89 -20.39 16.98 -5.62
CA ARG A 89 -19.02 17.36 -5.24
C ARG A 89 -18.01 16.41 -5.85
N ALA A 90 -18.25 15.10 -5.79
CA ALA A 90 -17.36 14.11 -6.41
C ALA A 90 -17.20 14.34 -7.92
N LEU A 91 -18.32 14.56 -8.63
CA LEU A 91 -18.32 14.87 -10.06
C LEU A 91 -17.55 16.16 -10.38
N THR A 92 -17.70 17.18 -9.54
CA THR A 92 -16.99 18.46 -9.68
C THR A 92 -15.48 18.26 -9.53
N LEU A 93 -15.05 17.54 -8.50
CA LEU A 93 -13.63 17.25 -8.25
C LEU A 93 -13.02 16.39 -9.37
N GLN A 94 -13.73 15.36 -9.85
CA GLN A 94 -13.27 14.56 -10.99
C GLN A 94 -13.11 15.39 -12.26
N ARG A 95 -14.06 16.28 -12.57
CA ARG A 95 -13.92 17.20 -13.72
C ARG A 95 -12.68 18.08 -13.57
N GLN A 96 -12.45 18.64 -12.38
CA GLN A 96 -11.27 19.45 -12.12
C GLN A 96 -9.98 18.61 -12.25
N LEU A 97 -9.98 17.35 -11.81
CA LEU A 97 -8.82 16.45 -11.89
C LEU A 97 -8.37 16.25 -13.35
N TYR A 98 -9.32 16.07 -14.26
CA TYR A 98 -9.01 15.84 -15.67
C TYR A 98 -8.82 17.12 -16.51
N THR A 99 -9.09 18.29 -15.96
CA THR A 99 -8.95 19.59 -16.66
C THR A 99 -7.79 20.44 -16.14
N ARG A 100 -7.44 20.32 -14.86
CA ARG A 100 -6.29 21.04 -14.30
C ARG A 100 -4.99 20.47 -14.85
N ILE A 101 -4.08 21.39 -15.18
CA ILE A 101 -2.73 21.06 -15.64
C ILE A 101 -1.79 21.05 -14.44
N ASN A 102 -0.96 20.01 -14.37
CA ASN A 102 0.16 19.90 -13.48
C ASN A 102 1.30 20.73 -14.08
N THR A 103 1.73 21.78 -13.38
CA THR A 103 2.75 22.73 -13.85
C THR A 103 4.10 22.09 -14.05
N ASP A 104 4.40 21.02 -13.33
CA ASP A 104 5.72 20.37 -13.34
C ASP A 104 5.88 19.44 -14.54
N THR A 105 4.77 18.91 -15.07
CA THR A 105 4.78 17.92 -16.16
C THR A 105 4.05 18.35 -17.42
N GLY A 106 3.26 19.42 -17.36
CA GLY A 106 2.42 19.88 -18.48
C GLY A 106 1.27 18.92 -18.83
N HIS A 107 1.03 17.91 -18.00
CA HIS A 107 -0.07 16.95 -18.16
C HIS A 107 -1.25 17.30 -17.27
N THR A 108 -2.43 16.74 -17.56
CA THR A 108 -3.58 16.88 -16.64
C THR A 108 -3.29 16.16 -15.32
N TRP A 109 -3.89 16.62 -14.21
CA TRP A 109 -3.70 15.97 -12.91
C TRP A 109 -4.16 14.50 -12.94
N GLY A 110 -5.21 14.19 -13.72
CA GLY A 110 -5.65 12.81 -13.92
C GLY A 110 -4.62 11.89 -14.62
N LYS A 111 -3.62 12.46 -15.31
CA LYS A 111 -2.48 11.70 -15.84
C LYS A 111 -1.28 11.74 -14.90
N THR A 112 -1.00 12.91 -14.32
CA THR A 112 0.12 13.11 -13.41
C THR A 112 -0.29 14.06 -12.30
N GLU A 113 -0.61 13.50 -11.13
CA GLU A 113 -1.07 14.25 -9.97
C GLU A 113 0.08 15.07 -9.34
N PRO A 114 -0.21 16.16 -8.62
CA PRO A 114 0.77 16.79 -7.75
C PRO A 114 1.37 15.76 -6.77
N GLY A 115 2.69 15.85 -6.56
CA GLY A 115 3.43 14.93 -5.70
C GLY A 115 3.61 13.51 -6.25
N TRP A 116 3.38 13.27 -7.55
CA TRP A 116 3.57 11.97 -8.20
C TRP A 116 4.98 11.38 -8.04
N ASP A 117 5.99 12.23 -7.81
CA ASP A 117 7.40 11.90 -7.64
C ASP A 117 7.88 11.99 -6.19
N THR A 118 6.98 12.30 -5.25
CA THR A 118 7.32 12.46 -3.82
C THR A 118 7.81 11.15 -3.19
N TYR A 119 7.29 10.02 -3.65
CA TYR A 119 7.71 8.70 -3.19
C TYR A 119 8.18 7.82 -4.34
N LYS A 120 8.98 6.81 -4.01
CA LYS A 120 9.29 5.69 -4.90
C LYS A 120 8.31 4.55 -4.62
N PRO A 121 7.95 3.73 -5.62
CA PRO A 121 7.20 2.50 -5.37
C PRO A 121 7.84 1.65 -4.28
N GLU A 122 7.01 1.11 -3.40
CA GLU A 122 7.47 0.33 -2.24
C GLU A 122 8.05 -1.00 -2.69
N ARG A 123 9.14 -1.43 -2.03
CA ARG A 123 9.78 -2.72 -2.27
C ARG A 123 9.67 -3.57 -1.00
N PRO A 124 8.61 -4.37 -0.86
CA PRO A 124 8.37 -5.15 0.36
C PRO A 124 9.50 -6.16 0.59
N ARG A 125 9.68 -6.60 1.84
CA ARG A 125 10.80 -7.48 2.23
C ARG A 125 10.37 -8.84 2.75
N LEU A 126 9.08 -9.03 2.97
CA LEU A 126 8.55 -10.17 3.70
C LEU A 126 8.88 -11.48 3.00
N LEU A 127 8.61 -11.60 1.70
CA LEU A 127 8.83 -12.85 0.96
C LEU A 127 10.32 -13.16 0.85
N ARG A 128 11.17 -12.18 0.53
CA ARG A 128 12.63 -12.35 0.50
C ARG A 128 13.16 -12.81 1.85
N ARG A 129 12.67 -12.23 2.95
CA ARG A 129 13.06 -12.64 4.30
C ARG A 129 12.56 -14.04 4.62
N TRP A 130 11.31 -14.36 4.28
CA TRP A 130 10.70 -15.66 4.51
C TRP A 130 11.45 -16.76 3.77
N MET A 131 11.76 -16.55 2.49
CA MET A 131 12.56 -17.47 1.68
C MET A 131 13.94 -17.70 2.29
N GLY A 132 14.66 -16.65 2.69
CA GLY A 132 15.95 -16.81 3.37
C GLY A 132 15.86 -17.56 4.71
N VAL A 133 14.73 -17.53 5.41
CA VAL A 133 14.51 -18.31 6.65
C VAL A 133 14.20 -19.78 6.33
N CYS A 134 13.37 -20.06 5.33
CA CYS A 134 12.94 -21.41 4.98
C CYS A 134 14.03 -22.20 4.22
N TYR A 135 14.85 -21.52 3.43
CA TYR A 135 15.77 -22.15 2.48
C TYR A 135 17.23 -21.83 2.81
N ALA A 136 17.63 -22.05 4.06
CA ALA A 136 19.03 -21.99 4.51
C ALA A 136 19.80 -20.71 4.15
N GLY A 137 19.11 -19.55 4.10
CA GLY A 137 19.72 -18.28 3.76
C GLY A 137 19.74 -17.95 2.26
N ALA A 138 19.08 -18.75 1.41
CA ALA A 138 18.94 -18.46 -0.01
C ALA A 138 18.32 -17.06 -0.23
N ASP A 139 19.06 -16.22 -0.94
CA ASP A 139 18.72 -14.82 -1.18
C ASP A 139 18.71 -14.46 -2.68
N SER A 140 18.95 -15.45 -3.55
CA SER A 140 18.86 -15.36 -5.00
C SER A 140 17.97 -16.47 -5.59
N ALA A 141 17.50 -16.28 -6.82
CA ALA A 141 16.67 -17.27 -7.51
C ALA A 141 17.45 -18.57 -7.78
N GLU A 142 18.74 -18.45 -8.10
CA GLU A 142 19.64 -19.59 -8.34
C GLU A 142 19.84 -20.40 -7.06
N ALA A 143 20.00 -19.73 -5.91
CA ALA A 143 20.09 -20.40 -4.62
C ALA A 143 18.78 -21.13 -4.27
N LEU A 144 17.62 -20.55 -4.60
CA LEU A 144 16.31 -21.18 -4.40
C LEU A 144 16.06 -22.36 -5.36
N ALA A 145 16.59 -22.31 -6.57
CA ALA A 145 16.45 -23.40 -7.54
C ALA A 145 17.03 -24.73 -7.03
N ALA A 146 18.04 -24.67 -6.15
CA ALA A 146 18.61 -25.85 -5.49
C ALA A 146 17.64 -26.57 -4.53
N HIS A 147 16.52 -25.94 -4.18
CA HIS A 147 15.52 -26.47 -3.24
C HIS A 147 14.32 -27.14 -3.91
N ASN A 148 14.34 -27.37 -5.23
CA ASN A 148 13.28 -28.05 -5.99
C ASN A 148 11.86 -27.50 -5.71
N LEU A 149 11.72 -26.17 -5.73
CA LEU A 149 10.44 -25.50 -5.52
C LEU A 149 9.48 -25.73 -6.68
N ILE A 150 8.18 -25.62 -6.42
CA ILE A 150 7.13 -25.70 -7.45
C ILE A 150 7.15 -24.50 -8.41
N TYR A 151 7.86 -23.43 -8.06
CA TYR A 151 7.87 -22.17 -8.81
C TYR A 151 9.05 -22.10 -9.78
N PRO A 152 8.84 -21.62 -11.02
CA PRO A 152 9.92 -21.36 -11.98
C PRO A 152 10.97 -20.35 -11.47
N THR A 153 12.23 -20.54 -11.86
CA THR A 153 13.36 -19.71 -11.40
C THR A 153 13.23 -18.24 -11.85
N ASP A 154 12.75 -18.00 -13.06
CA ASP A 154 12.48 -16.66 -13.60
C ASP A 154 11.40 -15.93 -12.79
N LEU A 155 10.30 -16.61 -12.44
CA LEU A 155 9.27 -16.06 -11.56
C LEU A 155 9.84 -15.70 -10.18
N LEU A 156 10.67 -16.58 -9.60
CA LEU A 156 11.33 -16.30 -8.32
C LEU A 156 12.30 -15.12 -8.42
N ALA A 157 13.00 -14.98 -9.54
CA ALA A 157 13.88 -13.86 -9.82
C ALA A 157 13.09 -12.54 -9.87
N ASP A 158 11.95 -12.51 -10.56
CA ASP A 158 11.08 -11.33 -10.63
C ASP A 158 10.54 -10.93 -9.26
N ILE A 159 10.06 -11.91 -8.46
CA ILE A 159 9.59 -11.66 -7.09
C ILE A 159 10.72 -11.09 -6.23
N LEU A 160 11.92 -11.67 -6.28
CA LEU A 160 13.08 -11.21 -5.51
C LEU A 160 13.56 -9.82 -5.96
N ALA A 161 13.53 -9.54 -7.27
CA ALA A 161 13.88 -8.24 -7.82
C ALA A 161 12.89 -7.15 -7.38
N GLY A 162 11.63 -7.48 -7.15
CA GLY A 162 10.64 -6.57 -6.58
C GLY A 162 10.85 -6.26 -5.08
N GLN A 163 11.69 -7.03 -4.37
CA GLN A 163 11.83 -6.93 -2.91
C GLN A 163 12.94 -5.98 -2.48
N GLY A 164 12.78 -5.37 -1.31
CA GLY A 164 13.78 -4.47 -0.72
C GLY A 164 14.94 -5.21 -0.04
N ASP A 165 16.07 -4.53 0.11
CA ASP A 165 17.20 -4.99 0.94
C ASP A 165 16.93 -4.80 2.43
N ALA A 166 17.72 -5.46 3.27
CA ALA A 166 17.72 -5.16 4.68
C ALA A 166 18.08 -3.70 4.94
N PRO A 167 17.31 -2.97 5.79
CA PRO A 167 17.77 -1.68 6.26
C PRO A 167 19.13 -1.92 6.90
N GLY A 168 20.10 -1.06 6.58
CA GLY A 168 21.42 -1.12 7.19
C GLY A 168 21.24 -1.20 8.71
N ARG A 169 22.02 -2.04 9.39
CA ARG A 169 22.01 -2.10 10.85
C ARG A 169 22.45 -0.73 11.37
N SER A 170 21.49 0.16 11.61
CA SER A 170 21.73 1.31 12.48
C SER A 170 21.97 0.72 13.86
N ARG A 171 23.20 0.86 14.38
CA ARG A 171 23.46 0.64 15.81
C ARG A 171 22.76 1.78 16.54
N THR A 172 21.46 1.65 16.75
CA THR A 172 20.76 2.50 17.70
C THR A 172 21.23 2.03 19.07
N GLU A 173 22.19 2.74 19.66
CA GLU A 173 22.48 2.62 21.10
C GLU A 173 21.23 3.07 21.85
N HIS A 174 20.30 2.15 22.09
CA HIS A 174 19.23 2.39 23.06
C HIS A 174 19.85 2.35 24.45
N ALA A 175 20.15 3.54 24.98
CA ALA A 175 20.32 3.74 26.41
C ALA A 175 19.08 3.16 27.10
N ARG A 176 19.29 2.14 27.95
CA ARG A 176 18.25 1.51 28.74
C ARG A 176 17.76 2.53 29.78
N THR A 177 16.67 3.24 29.48
CA THR A 177 15.85 3.85 30.52
C THR A 177 14.69 2.90 30.80
N ALA A 178 14.78 2.18 31.91
CA ALA A 178 13.65 1.48 32.48
C ALA A 178 12.68 2.54 33.00
N ASP A 179 11.48 2.61 32.42
CA ASP A 179 10.35 3.22 33.10
C ASP A 179 9.10 2.36 32.88
N VAL A 180 8.42 2.10 33.99
CA VAL A 180 7.27 1.21 34.11
C VAL A 180 6.04 2.11 34.14
N GLY A 181 5.28 2.15 33.05
CA GLY A 181 4.05 2.94 32.95
C GLY A 181 3.03 2.24 32.05
N ALA A 182 1.86 1.95 32.62
CA ALA A 182 0.79 1.15 32.03
C ALA A 182 -0.05 1.94 31.01
N GLY A 183 -0.57 1.24 29.99
CA GLY A 183 -1.81 1.59 29.32
C GLY A 183 -1.74 1.82 27.81
N GLN A 184 -2.37 0.88 27.08
CA GLN A 184 -3.12 1.09 25.82
C GLN A 184 -2.33 1.08 24.49
N GLY A 185 -2.49 -0.02 23.72
CA GLY A 185 -2.41 0.03 22.25
C GLY A 185 -1.55 -0.99 21.50
N ASP A 186 -0.84 -1.91 22.15
CA ASP A 186 0.08 -2.81 21.43
C ASP A 186 -0.60 -4.06 20.85
N ILE A 187 -1.03 -4.00 19.59
CA ILE A 187 -1.27 -5.19 18.74
C ILE A 187 0.04 -5.63 18.09
N VAL A 188 1.08 -5.82 18.89
CA VAL A 188 2.31 -6.48 18.44
C VAL A 188 2.46 -7.74 19.25
N VAL A 189 2.00 -8.86 18.70
CA VAL A 189 2.25 -10.18 19.29
C VAL A 189 3.72 -10.53 19.04
N PRO A 190 4.57 -10.63 20.08
CA PRO A 190 5.97 -11.01 19.89
C PRO A 190 6.04 -12.47 19.43
N LEU A 191 6.59 -12.69 18.23
CA LEU A 191 6.78 -14.04 17.69
C LEU A 191 7.96 -14.71 18.41
N HIS A 192 7.66 -15.49 19.45
CA HIS A 192 8.68 -16.26 20.17
C HIS A 192 9.12 -17.45 19.31
N ARG A 193 10.43 -17.52 19.00
CA ARG A 193 11.03 -18.70 18.40
C ARG A 193 11.06 -19.81 19.45
N ALA A 194 10.33 -20.90 19.22
CA ALA A 194 10.47 -22.10 20.01
C ALA A 194 11.91 -22.66 19.87
N PRO A 195 12.56 -23.09 20.96
CA PRO A 195 13.86 -23.74 20.87
C PRO A 195 13.71 -25.08 20.14
N ARG A 196 14.61 -25.34 19.20
CA ARG A 196 14.73 -26.66 18.55
C ARG A 196 15.06 -27.68 19.64
N GLN A 197 14.19 -28.69 19.80
CA GLN A 197 14.53 -29.88 20.57
C GLN A 197 15.63 -30.64 19.81
N ALA A 198 16.67 -31.00 20.56
CA ALA A 198 17.83 -31.75 20.09
C ALA A 198 17.51 -33.26 20.00
#